data_AF-A0A1Y3AVN7-F1
#
_entry.id   AF-A0A1Y3AVN7-F1
#
_cell.length_a   1.000
_cell.length_b   1.000
_cell.length_c   1.000
_cell.angle_alpha   90.00
_cell.angle_beta   90.00
_cell.angle_gamma   90.00
#
_symmetry.space_group_name_H-M   'P 1'
#
loop_
_entity.id
_entity.type
_entity.pdbx_description
1 polymer ?
#
loop_
_entity_poly.entity_id
_entity_poly.type
_entity_poly.pdbx_seq_one_letter_code
_entity_poly.pdbx_strand_id
1 'polypeptide(L)'
;MSIREVYKLKGLLPAAIRSQELQVQIVMDNLRAINSDLGKYMFLRDLQDHNKRLFYRVLQVHTRELMPIVYTPIVGLACQKYSLIFKRPRGMFITINDAGRIFEILGNCCEPEIKVS
;
A
#
# COMPACT_ATOMS: atom_id res chain seq x y z
N MET A 1 -2.54 17.43 25.44
CA MET A 1 -1.30 16.71 25.07
C MET A 1 -1.46 16.24 23.63
N SER A 2 -0.51 16.53 22.74
CA SER A 2 -0.62 16.15 21.32
C SER A 2 -0.45 14.65 21.12
N ILE A 3 -1.00 14.08 20.05
CA ILE A 3 -0.82 12.66 19.72
C ILE A 3 0.67 12.29 19.62
N ARG A 4 1.52 13.23 19.18
CA ARG A 4 2.97 13.02 19.09
C ARG A 4 3.65 12.91 20.45
N GLU A 5 3.13 13.57 21.46
CA GLU A 5 3.67 13.45 22.84
C GLU A 5 3.20 12.15 23.47
N VAL A 6 1.91 11.83 23.33
CA VAL A 6 1.31 10.59 23.88
C VAL A 6 2.03 9.34 23.35
N TYR A 7 2.33 9.30 22.04
CA TYR A 7 3.01 8.18 21.41
C TYR A 7 4.54 8.34 21.29
N LYS A 8 5.15 9.32 21.97
CA LYS A 8 6.61 9.57 21.96
C LYS A 8 7.22 9.70 20.55
N LEU A 9 6.51 10.40 19.65
CA LEU A 9 6.91 10.62 18.25
C LEU A 9 7.67 11.94 18.02
N LYS A 10 7.81 12.78 19.05
CA LYS A 10 8.54 14.05 18.95
C LYS A 10 10.01 13.76 18.61
N GLY A 11 10.53 14.39 17.55
CA GLY A 11 11.88 14.14 17.03
C GLY A 11 11.96 13.04 15.95
N LEU A 12 10.95 12.18 15.84
CA LEU A 12 10.88 11.14 14.80
C LEU A 12 10.11 11.59 13.55
N LEU A 13 9.37 12.69 13.66
CA LEU A 13 8.59 13.28 12.57
C LEU A 13 8.92 14.77 12.41
N PRO A 14 8.94 15.30 11.17
CA PRO A 14 9.11 16.73 10.91
C PRO A 14 8.11 17.57 11.72
N ALA A 15 8.53 18.74 12.21
CA ALA A 15 7.68 19.62 13.02
C ALA A 15 6.39 20.04 12.31
N ALA A 16 6.43 20.15 10.97
CA ALA A 16 5.26 20.47 10.17
C ALA A 16 4.14 19.42 10.32
N ILE A 17 2.93 19.91 10.57
CA ILE A 17 1.70 19.12 10.55
C ILE A 17 1.05 19.37 9.19
N ARG A 18 0.76 18.30 8.45
CA ARG A 18 0.12 18.37 7.14
C ARG A 18 -1.32 17.86 7.24
N SER A 19 -2.27 18.62 6.70
CA SER A 19 -3.65 18.17 6.53
C SER A 19 -3.72 16.97 5.58
N GLN A 20 -4.83 16.23 5.62
CA GLN A 20 -5.03 15.08 4.75
C GLN A 20 -5.05 15.52 3.27
N GLU A 21 -5.63 16.68 2.97
CA GLU A 21 -5.72 17.27 1.64
C GLU A 21 -4.33 17.58 1.09
N LEU A 22 -3.46 18.18 1.91
CA LEU A 22 -2.09 18.47 1.53
C LEU A 22 -1.28 17.19 1.29
N GLN A 23 -1.50 16.15 2.10
CA GLN A 23 -0.86 14.85 1.88
C GLN A 23 -1.30 14.21 0.55
N VAL A 24 -2.59 14.30 0.21
CA VAL A 24 -3.12 13.83 -1.08
C VAL A 24 -2.47 14.57 -2.24
N GLN A 25 -2.39 15.91 -2.14
CA GLN A 25 -1.77 16.73 -3.18
C GLN A 25 -0.31 16.34 -3.42
N ILE A 26 0.49 16.24 -2.33
CA ILE A 26 1.91 15.83 -2.41
C ILE A 26 2.04 14.44 -3.04
N VAL A 27 1.18 13.49 -2.69
CA VAL A 27 1.19 12.15 -3.30
C VAL A 27 0.95 12.24 -4.80
N MET A 28 -0.04 13.00 -5.25
CA MET A 28 -0.35 13.15 -6.67
C MET A 28 0.75 13.86 -7.45
N ASP A 29 1.37 14.89 -6.87
CA ASP A 29 2.48 15.60 -7.50
C ASP A 29 3.67 14.67 -7.73
N ASN A 30 4.04 13.88 -6.71
CA ASN A 30 5.10 12.88 -6.84
C ASN A 30 4.73 11.79 -7.86
N LEU A 31 3.48 11.32 -7.85
CA LEU A 31 3.03 10.28 -8.77
C LEU A 31 3.08 10.75 -10.24
N ARG A 32 2.68 12.00 -10.50
CA ARG A 32 2.68 12.59 -11.84
C ARG A 32 4.08 12.89 -12.37
N ALA A 33 5.05 13.11 -11.48
CA ALA A 33 6.46 13.25 -11.84
C ALA A 33 7.13 11.93 -12.26
N ILE A 34 6.50 10.78 -11.98
CA ILE A 34 7.02 9.47 -12.41
C ILE A 34 6.59 9.21 -13.85
N ASN A 35 7.55 8.95 -14.75
CA ASN A 35 7.27 8.74 -16.16
C ASN A 35 6.83 7.31 -16.51
N SER A 36 7.16 6.31 -15.69
CA SER A 36 6.87 4.90 -15.98
C SER A 36 5.62 4.41 -15.24
N ASP A 37 4.75 3.68 -15.96
CA ASP A 37 3.54 3.09 -15.37
C ASP A 37 3.86 2.09 -14.25
N LEU A 38 4.89 1.27 -14.45
CA LEU A 38 5.37 0.35 -13.42
C LEU A 38 5.92 1.11 -12.20
N GLY A 39 6.59 2.25 -12.41
CA GLY A 39 7.06 3.11 -11.32
C GLY A 39 5.90 3.72 -10.53
N LYS A 40 4.86 4.21 -11.22
CA LYS A 40 3.64 4.72 -10.57
C LYS A 40 2.93 3.63 -9.77
N TYR A 41 2.83 2.42 -10.32
CA TYR A 41 2.31 1.26 -9.60
C TYR A 41 3.11 1.00 -8.33
N MET A 42 4.44 0.86 -8.46
CA MET A 42 5.32 0.62 -7.31
C MET A 42 5.20 1.71 -6.24
N PHE A 43 5.09 2.97 -6.64
CA PHE A 43 4.89 4.09 -5.72
C PHE A 43 3.57 3.97 -4.93
N LEU A 44 2.45 3.69 -5.61
CA LEU A 44 1.16 3.49 -4.94
C LEU A 44 1.14 2.24 -4.06
N ARG A 45 1.84 1.18 -4.47
CA ARG A 45 2.03 -0.04 -3.68
C ARG A 45 2.84 0.24 -2.42
N ASP A 46 3.91 1.03 -2.50
CA ASP A 46 4.69 1.44 -1.34
C ASP A 46 3.84 2.32 -0.41
N LEU A 47 3.04 3.24 -0.94
CA LEU A 47 2.12 4.07 -0.15
C LEU A 47 1.11 3.20 0.63
N GLN A 48 0.55 2.18 -0.01
CA GLN A 48 -0.39 1.25 0.62
C GLN A 48 0.24 0.51 1.81
N ASP A 49 1.52 0.14 1.74
CA ASP A 49 2.22 -0.56 2.82
C ASP A 49 2.52 0.33 4.03
N HIS A 50 2.80 1.61 3.81
CA HIS A 50 3.17 2.53 4.91
C HIS A 50 1.96 3.25 5.49
N ASN A 51 0.98 3.63 4.67
CA ASN A 51 -0.18 4.40 5.10
C ASN A 51 -1.42 4.01 4.28
N LYS A 52 -2.03 2.89 4.67
CA LYS A 52 -3.25 2.34 4.06
C LYS A 52 -4.39 3.38 4.00
N ARG A 53 -4.56 4.22 5.03
CA ARG A 53 -5.59 5.27 5.05
C ARG A 53 -5.37 6.33 3.99
N LEU A 54 -4.14 6.84 3.87
CA LEU A 54 -3.79 7.82 2.84
C LEU A 54 -3.90 7.22 1.42
N PHE A 55 -3.45 5.98 1.23
CA PHE A 55 -3.61 5.26 -0.04
C PHE A 55 -5.06 5.24 -0.52
N TYR A 56 -6.00 4.78 0.33
CA TYR A 56 -7.41 4.76 -0.06
C TYR A 56 -8.00 6.14 -0.25
N ARG A 57 -7.57 7.14 0.55
CA ARG A 57 -8.03 8.52 0.36
C ARG A 57 -7.61 9.07 -1.00
N VAL A 58 -6.35 8.87 -1.40
CA VAL A 58 -5.83 9.29 -2.71
C VAL A 58 -6.60 8.59 -3.84
N LEU A 59 -6.81 7.27 -3.71
CA LEU A 59 -7.55 6.48 -4.69
C LEU A 59 -9.01 6.93 -4.84
N GLN A 60 -9.68 7.29 -3.73
CA GLN A 60 -11.05 7.80 -3.76
C GLN A 60 -11.15 9.19 -4.40
N VAL A 61 -10.20 10.09 -4.13
CA VAL A 61 -10.22 11.45 -4.69
C VAL A 61 -9.88 11.43 -6.20
N HIS A 62 -8.97 10.55 -6.63
CA HIS A 62 -8.48 10.48 -8.01
C HIS A 62 -8.79 9.14 -8.71
N THR A 63 -9.95 8.55 -8.44
CA THR A 63 -10.29 7.18 -8.89
C THR A 63 -10.10 6.99 -10.39
N ARG A 64 -10.62 7.90 -11.22
CA ARG A 64 -10.54 7.77 -12.68
C ARG A 64 -9.09 7.75 -13.20
N GLU A 65 -8.20 8.53 -12.59
CA GLU A 65 -6.79 8.62 -12.96
C GLU A 65 -5.99 7.40 -12.48
N LEU A 66 -6.33 6.87 -11.30
CA LEU A 66 -5.50 5.89 -10.60
C LEU A 66 -5.96 4.44 -10.77
N MET A 67 -7.23 4.20 -11.11
CA MET A 67 -7.73 2.83 -11.32
C MET A 67 -6.94 2.05 -12.38
N PRO A 68 -6.58 2.62 -13.54
CA PRO A 68 -5.75 1.91 -14.53
C PRO A 68 -4.34 1.58 -14.04
N ILE A 69 -3.84 2.33 -13.05
CA ILE A 69 -2.51 2.14 -12.45
C ILE A 69 -2.53 1.00 -11.44
N VAL A 70 -3.51 0.99 -10.53
CA VAL A 70 -3.59 -0.06 -9.47
C VAL A 70 -4.26 -1.35 -9.94
N TYR A 71 -4.93 -1.30 -11.09
CA TYR A 71 -5.63 -2.44 -11.69
C TYR A 71 -5.24 -2.62 -13.17
N THR A 72 -6.12 -3.17 -13.99
CA THR A 72 -5.87 -3.40 -15.41
C THR A 72 -5.65 -2.08 -16.17
N PRO A 73 -4.65 -1.98 -17.05
CA PRO A 73 -3.76 -3.06 -17.52
C PRO A 73 -2.47 -3.23 -16.70
N ILE A 74 -2.10 -2.26 -15.86
CA ILE A 74 -0.75 -2.15 -15.27
C ILE A 74 -0.48 -3.26 -14.24
N VAL A 75 -1.51 -3.72 -13.51
CA VAL A 75 -1.37 -4.85 -12.58
C VAL A 75 -0.89 -6.12 -13.29
N GLY A 76 -1.27 -6.33 -14.55
CA GLY A 76 -0.81 -7.48 -15.35
C GLY A 76 0.70 -7.40 -15.63
N LEU A 77 1.20 -6.22 -15.98
CA LEU A 77 2.64 -5.98 -16.14
C LEU A 77 3.39 -6.18 -14.81
N ALA A 78 2.81 -5.73 -13.70
CA ALA A 78 3.38 -5.95 -12.38
C ALA A 78 3.43 -7.44 -12.00
N CYS A 79 2.42 -8.23 -12.35
CA CYS A 79 2.42 -9.68 -12.16
C CYS A 79 3.53 -10.36 -12.97
N GLN A 80 3.70 -9.99 -14.25
CA GLN A 80 4.78 -10.53 -15.09
C GLN A 80 6.18 -10.25 -14.53
N LYS A 81 6.34 -9.10 -13.87
CA LYS A 81 7.61 -8.66 -13.30
C LYS A 81 7.70 -8.86 -11.78
N TYR A 82 6.77 -9.60 -11.17
CA TYR A 82 6.56 -9.59 -9.72
C TYR A 82 7.82 -9.96 -8.94
N SER A 83 8.53 -11.01 -9.38
CA SER A 83 9.79 -11.44 -8.75
C SER A 83 10.89 -10.37 -8.77
N LEU A 84 10.92 -9.51 -9.80
CA LEU A 84 11.89 -8.42 -9.92
C LEU A 84 11.53 -7.22 -9.04
N ILE A 85 10.23 -6.90 -8.94
CA ILE A 85 9.76 -5.70 -8.23
C ILE A 85 9.33 -5.98 -6.79
N PHE A 86 9.49 -7.21 -6.31
CA PHE A 86 9.10 -7.61 -4.97
C PHE A 86 9.86 -6.81 -3.91
N LYS A 87 9.12 -6.17 -2.98
CA LYS A 87 9.69 -5.38 -1.87
C LYS A 87 9.20 -5.84 -0.50
N ARG A 88 7.89 -5.95 -0.33
CA ARG A 88 7.26 -6.40 0.92
C ARG A 88 6.20 -7.46 0.61
N PRO A 89 6.16 -8.55 1.40
CA PRO A 89 5.12 -9.56 1.25
C PRO A 89 3.76 -8.95 1.58
N ARG A 90 2.74 -9.33 0.81
CA ARG A 90 1.34 -8.98 1.06
C ARG A 90 0.45 -10.18 0.79
N GLY A 91 -0.53 -10.37 1.67
CA GLY A 91 -1.33 -11.58 1.67
C GLY A 91 -0.53 -12.77 2.19
N MET A 92 -0.96 -13.96 1.80
CA MET A 92 -0.34 -15.21 2.21
C MET A 92 0.05 -16.02 0.99
N PHE A 93 1.17 -16.73 1.09
CA PHE A 93 1.68 -17.62 0.07
C PHE A 93 1.50 -19.05 0.58
N ILE A 94 0.74 -19.86 -0.15
CA ILE A 94 0.49 -21.27 0.17
C ILE A 94 0.90 -22.07 -1.06
N THR A 95 1.75 -23.07 -0.86
CA THR A 95 2.29 -23.92 -1.91
C THR A 95 1.72 -25.33 -1.84
N ILE A 96 1.97 -26.14 -2.86
CA ILE A 96 1.56 -27.55 -2.87
C ILE A 96 2.21 -28.37 -1.74
N ASN A 97 3.40 -27.95 -1.27
CA ASN A 97 4.13 -28.63 -0.19
C ASN A 97 3.50 -28.40 1.19
N ASP A 98 2.57 -27.46 1.29
CA ASP A 98 1.86 -27.11 2.52
C ASP A 98 0.59 -27.97 2.72
N ALA A 99 0.36 -28.95 1.85
CA ALA A 99 -0.76 -29.88 1.94
C ALA A 99 -0.76 -30.58 3.32
N GLY A 100 -1.93 -30.57 3.97
CA GLY A 100 -2.10 -31.09 5.33
C GLY A 100 -1.76 -30.10 6.46
N ARG A 101 -1.17 -28.94 6.16
CA ARG A 101 -0.82 -27.88 7.15
C ARG A 101 -1.49 -26.53 6.88
N ILE A 102 -2.42 -26.47 5.94
CA ILE A 102 -3.07 -25.21 5.53
C ILE A 102 -3.71 -24.48 6.71
N PHE A 103 -4.40 -25.17 7.62
CA PHE A 103 -5.06 -24.54 8.77
C PHE A 103 -4.06 -23.86 9.72
N GLU A 104 -2.92 -24.50 9.98
CA GLU A 104 -1.83 -23.93 10.78
C GLU A 104 -1.28 -22.67 10.12
N ILE A 105 -1.05 -22.73 8.80
CA ILE A 105 -0.54 -21.59 8.02
C ILE A 105 -1.53 -20.42 8.07
N LEU A 106 -2.84 -20.68 7.89
CA LEU A 106 -3.90 -19.66 8.05
C LEU A 106 -3.90 -19.01 9.43
N GLY A 107 -3.53 -19.76 10.48
CA GLY A 107 -3.34 -19.24 11.83
C GLY A 107 -2.23 -18.19 11.98
N ASN A 108 -1.30 -18.10 11.02
CA ASN A 108 -0.27 -17.06 11.00
C ASN A 108 -0.78 -15.70 10.49
N CYS A 109 -2.03 -15.63 10.00
CA CYS A 109 -2.60 -14.37 9.54
C CYS A 109 -2.73 -13.39 10.71
N CYS A 110 -2.20 -12.17 10.54
CA CYS A 110 -2.29 -11.14 11.59
C CYS A 110 -3.72 -10.64 11.84
N GLU A 111 -4.65 -10.85 10.90
CA GLU A 111 -6.06 -10.49 11.01
C GLU A 111 -6.85 -11.70 11.52
N PRO A 112 -7.36 -11.69 12.77
CA PRO A 112 -8.04 -12.83 13.35
C PRO A 112 -9.42 -13.10 12.72
N GLU A 113 -10.02 -12.09 12.08
CA GLU A 113 -11.31 -12.21 11.40
C GLU A 113 -11.18 -11.70 9.96
N ILE A 114 -11.34 -12.60 8.99
CA ILE A 114 -11.26 -12.27 7.57
C ILE A 114 -12.67 -12.12 7.03
N LYS A 115 -13.04 -10.90 6.63
CA LYS A 115 -14.28 -10.58 5.93
C LYS A 115 -13.97 -9.88 4.62
N VAL A 116 -14.71 -10.24 3.57
CA VAL A 116 -14.70 -9.53 2.29
C VAL A 116 -16.13 -9.03 2.07
N SER A 117 -16.30 -7.72 2.13
CA SER A 117 -17.56 -7.01 1.90
C SER A 117 -17.69 -6.59 0.44
#